data_AF-A0A1Q3HAZ1-F1
#
_entry.id   AF-A0A1Q3HAZ1-F1
#
_cell.length_a   1.000
_cell.length_b   1.000
_cell.length_c   1.000
_cell.angle_alpha   90.00
_cell.angle_beta   90.00
_cell.angle_gamma   90.00
#
_symmetry.space_group_name_H-M   'P 1'
#
loop_
_entity.id
_entity.type
_entity.pdbx_description
1 polymer ?
#
loop_
_entity_poly.entity_id
_entity_poly.type
_entity_poly.pdbx_seq_one_letter_code
_entity_poly.pdbx_strand_id
1 'polypeptide(L)'
;MPRLPRLFALVLLAVSGCTELRGCATSEPEPVQALAAPDAGEPDASTPGVAPPPLEARYAKEWLVIVHSSSTPGEGSGVLGALKATGLPAEPVRLSTNAFKDLRPCLEVVVAKVFETRAEAEGFREQLSRAGVEAYVKNAGPLEPERERKDATCRADAAAHAARAEALNRRTVPRFVESHVGRTFMLLGEARTSVALEPVDVRRSVWMAPIDADPTGLFVKGETVDLYGVAGLLQAGCAVKGFAWINRGVPHFGYFQQEPPPEAPGCGRPWAFAELDCAVAPDAVAFALPAGTKAPVFFAAGEGPPEEVLAAEEQALRRSERFAVLRSEGSIQAEQVQERLSEEVRAFRYASGATHAVFTVARFRTGEGNSMCGGDYNQQVTRAVVLGPGGAERTLTAKALVGEDVVGVLDLEGDGKVELLVQESWPARAARLLHEDGSELAGSVVENCDCGC
;
A
#
# COMPACT_ATOMS: atom_id res chain seq x y z
N MET A 1 -34.35 22.10 -55.37
CA MET A 1 -35.70 21.50 -55.23
C MET A 1 -35.69 20.58 -53.99
N PRO A 2 -36.78 20.50 -53.20
CA PRO A 2 -36.85 21.22 -51.91
C PRO A 2 -37.40 20.37 -50.72
N ARG A 3 -37.53 21.03 -49.55
CA ARG A 3 -38.50 20.84 -48.42
C ARG A 3 -38.10 20.01 -47.17
N LEU A 4 -37.58 20.72 -46.14
CA LEU A 4 -38.22 21.14 -44.86
C LEU A 4 -39.65 20.60 -44.52
N PRO A 5 -40.11 20.71 -43.24
CA PRO A 5 -40.15 19.70 -42.16
C PRO A 5 -41.60 19.31 -41.77
N ARG A 6 -41.79 18.52 -40.70
CA ARG A 6 -43.10 18.42 -40.01
C ARG A 6 -42.96 18.60 -38.49
N LEU A 7 -43.54 19.72 -38.04
CA LEU A 7 -44.08 19.97 -36.70
C LEU A 7 -45.18 18.96 -36.35
N PHE A 8 -45.31 18.60 -35.06
CA PHE A 8 -46.56 18.40 -34.30
C PHE A 8 -46.18 18.46 -32.81
N ALA A 9 -46.34 19.60 -32.12
CA ALA A 9 -47.54 20.14 -31.47
C ALA A 9 -47.71 19.68 -30.00
N LEU A 10 -47.67 20.69 -29.12
CA LEU A 10 -47.96 20.71 -27.69
C LEU A 10 -49.30 20.08 -27.30
N VAL A 11 -49.36 19.50 -26.09
CA VAL A 11 -50.54 19.59 -25.21
C VAL A 11 -50.08 19.98 -23.79
N LEU A 12 -50.54 21.16 -23.37
CA LEU A 12 -50.56 21.70 -22.01
C LEU A 12 -51.86 21.22 -21.32
N LEU A 13 -51.80 20.89 -20.04
CA LEU A 13 -52.93 21.04 -19.12
C LEU A 13 -52.42 21.31 -17.70
N ALA A 14 -52.92 22.43 -17.15
CA ALA A 14 -52.64 23.00 -15.85
C ALA A 14 -53.86 22.84 -14.93
N VAL A 15 -53.65 22.71 -13.62
CA VAL A 15 -54.62 22.95 -12.51
C VAL A 15 -53.76 23.24 -11.25
N SER A 16 -53.42 24.49 -10.90
CA SER A 16 -54.16 25.51 -10.12
C SER A 16 -54.22 25.29 -8.60
N GLY A 17 -53.82 26.32 -7.83
CA GLY A 17 -54.19 26.47 -6.41
C GLY A 17 -53.36 27.50 -5.62
N CYS A 18 -53.73 28.78 -5.69
CA CYS A 18 -53.28 29.86 -4.79
C CYS A 18 -54.14 29.91 -3.52
N THR A 19 -53.58 30.33 -2.39
CA THR A 19 -54.27 31.23 -1.43
C THR A 19 -53.29 31.95 -0.48
N GLU A 20 -53.65 33.20 -0.20
CA GLU A 20 -52.92 34.27 0.48
C GLU A 20 -53.46 34.58 1.91
N LEU A 21 -52.64 35.30 2.70
CA LEU A 21 -52.94 36.42 3.62
C LEU A 21 -53.55 36.23 5.04
N ARG A 22 -52.81 36.76 6.04
CA ARG A 22 -53.18 37.66 7.20
C ARG A 22 -52.02 37.65 8.22
N GLY A 23 -51.49 38.71 8.84
CA GLY A 23 -51.82 40.14 8.95
C GLY A 23 -52.00 40.56 10.43
N CYS A 24 -51.10 41.44 10.95
CA CYS A 24 -51.19 42.33 12.15
C CYS A 24 -51.06 41.73 13.58
N ALA A 25 -50.49 42.38 14.62
CA ALA A 25 -49.67 43.58 14.81
C ALA A 25 -49.15 43.67 16.29
N THR A 26 -47.98 44.29 16.45
CA THR A 26 -47.43 45.19 17.52
C THR A 26 -47.84 45.15 19.01
N SER A 27 -46.84 45.17 19.90
CA SER A 27 -46.67 46.18 20.99
C SER A 27 -45.24 46.21 21.59
N GLU A 28 -44.66 47.42 21.75
CA GLU A 28 -43.40 47.81 22.46
C GLU A 28 -43.64 48.10 23.98
N PRO A 29 -42.73 48.72 24.78
CA PRO A 29 -41.46 48.19 25.36
C PRO A 29 -41.25 48.45 26.90
N GLU A 30 -40.25 47.76 27.49
CA GLU A 30 -39.35 48.06 28.66
C GLU A 30 -39.92 48.43 30.08
N PRO A 31 -39.20 48.19 31.24
CA PRO A 31 -37.75 48.43 31.45
C PRO A 31 -36.96 47.49 32.41
N VAL A 32 -35.65 47.79 32.47
CA VAL A 32 -34.52 47.24 33.25
C VAL A 32 -34.76 47.12 34.77
N GLN A 33 -34.34 45.99 35.37
CA GLN A 33 -33.79 45.93 36.74
C GLN A 33 -32.64 44.90 36.85
N ALA A 34 -31.60 45.30 37.58
CA ALA A 34 -30.38 44.55 37.84
C ALA A 34 -30.41 43.82 39.19
N LEU A 35 -29.57 42.77 39.28
CA LEU A 35 -28.98 42.11 40.46
C LEU A 35 -29.85 41.15 41.30
N ALA A 36 -29.50 39.85 41.22
CA ALA A 36 -29.19 39.01 42.37
C ALA A 36 -28.45 37.73 41.93
N ALA A 37 -27.24 37.49 42.47
CA ALA A 37 -26.73 36.13 42.69
C ALA A 37 -27.22 35.70 44.09
N PRO A 38 -27.72 34.47 44.30
CA PRO A 38 -26.88 33.30 44.62
C PRO A 38 -27.46 32.03 43.94
N ASP A 39 -26.97 30.80 44.03
CA ASP A 39 -26.14 30.10 44.98
C ASP A 39 -25.59 28.85 44.28
N ALA A 40 -24.55 28.25 44.85
CA ALA A 40 -23.93 27.02 44.36
C ALA A 40 -24.94 25.86 44.26
N GLY A 41 -25.38 25.55 43.04
CA GLY A 41 -26.08 24.31 42.72
C GLY A 41 -25.07 23.22 42.39
N GLU A 42 -25.16 22.11 43.12
CA GLU A 42 -24.36 20.89 42.97
C GLU A 42 -24.21 20.45 41.50
N PRO A 43 -23.06 19.89 41.10
CA PRO A 43 -22.90 19.36 39.75
C PRO A 43 -23.90 18.23 39.55
N ASP A 44 -24.85 18.46 38.64
CA ASP A 44 -25.82 17.48 38.22
C ASP A 44 -25.06 16.22 37.77
N ALA A 45 -25.44 15.10 38.35
CA ALA A 45 -24.71 13.85 38.26
C ALA A 45 -24.54 13.46 36.79
N SER A 46 -23.27 13.37 36.38
CA SER A 46 -22.89 12.98 35.03
C SER A 46 -23.53 11.64 34.67
N THR A 47 -24.33 11.64 33.60
CA THR A 47 -24.80 10.42 32.95
C THR A 47 -23.61 9.48 32.70
N PRO A 48 -23.69 8.19 33.04
CA PRO A 48 -22.59 7.27 32.80
C PRO A 48 -22.23 7.17 31.31
N GLY A 49 -21.03 7.66 30.97
CA GLY A 49 -20.11 6.98 30.05
C GLY A 49 -20.51 6.87 28.59
N VAL A 50 -20.73 7.99 27.88
CA VAL A 50 -20.42 8.03 26.45
C VAL A 50 -19.10 8.77 26.31
N ALA A 51 -18.03 8.03 26.02
CA ALA A 51 -16.76 8.65 25.69
C ALA A 51 -17.00 9.66 24.54
N PRO A 52 -16.43 10.88 24.61
CA PRO A 52 -16.57 11.83 23.51
C PRO A 52 -16.13 11.15 22.21
N PRO A 53 -16.83 11.42 21.09
CA PRO A 53 -16.48 10.80 19.83
C PRO A 53 -15.01 11.12 19.49
N PRO A 54 -14.30 10.17 18.86
CA PRO A 54 -12.90 10.36 18.50
C PRO A 54 -12.76 11.60 17.61
N LEU A 55 -11.62 12.28 17.66
CA LEU A 55 -11.34 13.50 16.87
C LEU A 55 -11.67 13.28 15.38
N GLU A 56 -11.38 12.08 14.89
CA GLU A 56 -11.60 11.64 13.51
C GLU A 56 -13.09 11.64 13.09
N ALA A 57 -14.03 11.56 14.05
CA ALA A 57 -15.47 11.57 13.75
C ALA A 57 -15.93 12.85 13.04
N ARG A 58 -15.29 14.00 13.30
CA ARG A 58 -15.59 15.27 12.63
C ARG A 58 -15.21 15.28 11.15
N TYR A 59 -14.33 14.37 10.74
CA TYR A 59 -13.77 14.32 9.38
C TYR A 59 -14.35 13.18 8.55
N ALA A 60 -15.18 12.31 9.15
CA ALA A 60 -15.79 11.19 8.46
C ALA A 60 -16.81 11.67 7.42
N LYS A 61 -16.73 11.13 6.21
CA LYS A 61 -17.54 11.44 5.02
C LYS A 61 -17.32 12.85 4.43
N GLU A 62 -16.40 13.62 5.01
CA GLU A 62 -16.03 14.94 4.51
C GLU A 62 -15.01 14.86 3.36
N TRP A 63 -14.92 15.93 2.58
CA TRP A 63 -13.88 16.11 1.57
C TRP A 63 -12.67 16.82 2.18
N LEU A 64 -11.54 16.11 2.25
CA LEU A 64 -10.28 16.56 2.81
C LEU A 64 -9.43 17.23 1.73
N VAL A 65 -8.90 18.42 2.01
CA VAL A 65 -7.82 19.02 1.23
C VAL A 65 -6.49 18.68 1.90
N ILE A 66 -5.79 17.68 1.35
CA ILE A 66 -4.57 17.11 1.91
C ILE A 66 -3.36 17.76 1.24
N VAL A 67 -2.42 18.25 2.05
CA VAL A 67 -1.18 18.91 1.57
C VAL A 67 0.07 18.07 1.79
N HIS A 68 -0.04 17.00 2.56
CA HIS A 68 1.03 16.05 2.78
C HIS A 68 0.47 14.71 3.25
N SER A 69 1.12 13.62 2.84
CA SER A 69 0.78 12.26 3.22
C SER A 69 2.06 11.46 3.34
N SER A 70 2.27 10.79 4.48
CA SER A 70 3.47 9.98 4.69
C SER A 70 3.17 8.75 5.54
N SER A 71 3.91 7.66 5.30
CA SER A 71 3.93 6.48 6.17
C SER A 71 4.77 6.71 7.44
N THR A 72 5.55 7.79 7.50
CA THR A 72 6.37 8.17 8.65
C THR A 72 5.67 9.28 9.44
N PRO A 73 5.27 9.03 10.70
CA PRO A 73 4.64 10.05 11.55
C PRO A 73 5.51 11.30 11.70
N GLY A 74 4.90 12.48 11.57
CA GLY A 74 5.58 13.76 11.76
C GLY A 74 6.29 14.34 10.53
N GLU A 75 6.41 13.58 9.43
CA GLU A 75 6.87 14.12 8.15
C GLU A 75 5.93 15.23 7.63
N GLY A 76 6.44 16.06 6.72
CA GLY A 76 5.68 17.20 6.19
C GLY A 76 5.50 18.37 7.14
N SER A 77 6.25 18.43 8.25
CA SER A 77 6.18 19.57 9.19
C SER A 77 6.53 20.92 8.53
N GLY A 78 7.39 20.92 7.49
CA GLY A 78 7.68 22.11 6.69
C GLY A 78 6.47 22.65 5.92
N VAL A 79 5.51 21.78 5.56
CA VAL A 79 4.29 22.16 4.84
C VAL A 79 3.38 23.05 5.69
N LEU A 80 3.42 22.91 7.03
CA LEU A 80 2.68 23.80 7.94
C LEU A 80 3.17 25.24 7.84
N GLY A 81 4.48 25.43 7.67
CA GLY A 81 5.08 26.75 7.43
C GLY A 81 4.67 27.33 6.08
N ALA A 82 4.71 26.52 5.02
CA ALA A 82 4.27 26.91 3.68
C ALA A 82 2.78 27.29 3.65
N LEU A 83 1.92 26.47 4.27
CA LEU A 83 0.50 26.74 4.45
C LEU A 83 0.24 28.07 5.15
N LYS A 84 0.92 28.30 6.27
CA LYS A 84 0.80 29.56 7.02
C LYS A 84 1.23 30.77 6.19
N ALA A 85 2.28 30.63 5.37
CA ALA A 85 2.78 31.69 4.51
C ALA A 85 1.80 32.11 3.40
N THR A 86 0.86 31.23 3.00
CA THR A 86 -0.16 31.56 2.00
C THR A 86 -1.16 32.62 2.47
N GLY A 87 -1.36 32.76 3.80
CA GLY A 87 -2.41 33.61 4.38
C GLY A 87 -3.85 33.12 4.14
N LEU A 88 -4.03 31.94 3.54
CA LEU A 88 -5.34 31.34 3.34
C LEU A 88 -5.91 30.81 4.67
N PRO A 89 -7.25 30.77 4.84
CA PRO A 89 -7.89 30.33 6.07
C PRO A 89 -7.86 28.80 6.22
N ALA A 90 -6.66 28.25 6.45
CA ALA A 90 -6.41 26.84 6.70
C ALA A 90 -6.52 26.49 8.19
N GLU A 91 -6.96 25.27 8.48
CA GLU A 91 -7.08 24.67 9.81
C GLU A 91 -6.29 23.35 9.82
N PRO A 92 -4.94 23.43 9.83
CA PRO A 92 -4.12 22.25 9.62
C PRO A 92 -4.28 21.23 10.75
N VAL A 93 -4.55 19.99 10.39
CA VAL A 93 -4.65 18.86 11.33
C VAL A 93 -3.89 17.65 10.79
N ARG A 94 -3.26 16.89 11.69
CA ARG A 94 -2.68 15.58 11.38
C ARG A 94 -3.70 14.50 11.71
N LEU A 95 -4.00 13.65 10.74
CA LEU A 95 -4.93 12.53 10.90
C LEU A 95 -4.27 11.22 10.50
N SER A 96 -4.54 10.15 11.26
CA SER A 96 -4.27 8.79 10.80
C SER A 96 -5.33 8.40 9.79
N THR A 97 -4.91 7.93 8.62
CA THR A 97 -5.84 7.42 7.60
C THR A 97 -6.49 6.09 8.01
N ASN A 98 -5.97 5.41 9.03
CA ASN A 98 -6.54 4.16 9.54
C ASN A 98 -7.92 4.36 10.18
N ALA A 99 -8.26 5.57 10.60
CA ALA A 99 -9.56 5.87 11.17
C ALA A 99 -10.68 5.88 10.12
N PHE A 100 -10.35 5.86 8.83
CA PHE A 100 -11.29 6.08 7.74
C PHE A 100 -11.27 4.92 6.74
N LYS A 101 -12.45 4.56 6.21
CA LYS A 101 -12.61 3.43 5.29
C LYS A 101 -12.06 3.72 3.89
N ASP A 102 -12.30 4.91 3.38
CA ASP A 102 -12.03 5.25 1.97
C ASP A 102 -10.64 5.89 1.78
N LEU A 103 -9.90 6.07 2.89
CA LEU A 103 -8.50 6.50 2.85
C LEU A 103 -7.56 5.30 2.89
N ARG A 104 -6.45 5.44 2.17
CA ARG A 104 -5.41 4.43 2.13
C ARG A 104 -4.82 4.20 3.54
N PRO A 105 -4.77 2.95 4.03
CA PRO A 105 -4.17 2.62 5.33
C PRO A 105 -2.71 3.06 5.48
N CYS A 106 -2.28 3.12 6.74
CA CYS A 106 -0.90 3.25 7.18
C CYS A 106 -0.22 4.57 6.80
N LEU A 107 -1.01 5.65 6.70
CA LEU A 107 -0.50 6.99 6.45
C LEU A 107 -0.93 7.95 7.57
N GLU A 108 -0.08 8.93 7.83
CA GLU A 108 -0.45 10.19 8.45
C GLU A 108 -0.62 11.23 7.35
N VAL A 109 -1.76 11.93 7.36
CA VAL A 109 -2.05 13.02 6.42
C VAL A 109 -2.08 14.36 7.15
N VAL A 110 -1.56 15.39 6.51
CA VAL A 110 -1.74 16.80 6.92
C VAL A 110 -2.88 17.37 6.09
N VAL A 111 -4.03 17.56 6.73
CA VAL A 111 -5.23 18.15 6.11
C VAL A 111 -5.19 19.65 6.34
N ALA A 112 -5.19 20.44 5.27
CA ALA A 112 -5.23 21.90 5.35
C ALA A 112 -6.62 22.42 5.72
N LYS A 113 -7.68 21.79 5.20
CA LYS A 113 -9.08 22.13 5.46
C LYS A 113 -10.01 21.01 5.03
N VAL A 114 -11.24 21.01 5.54
CA VAL A 114 -12.31 20.07 5.16
C VAL A 114 -13.57 20.78 4.70
N PHE A 115 -14.34 20.11 3.84
CA PHE A 115 -15.54 20.62 3.21
C PHE A 115 -16.59 19.52 3.06
N GLU A 116 -17.87 19.89 3.12
CA GLU A 116 -18.99 18.97 2.91
C GLU A 116 -19.10 18.53 1.45
N THR A 117 -18.65 19.38 0.51
CA THR A 117 -18.75 19.12 -0.93
C THR A 117 -17.39 19.08 -1.62
N ARG A 118 -17.29 18.22 -2.64
CA ARG A 118 -16.11 18.14 -3.50
C ARG A 118 -15.77 19.48 -4.15
N ALA A 119 -16.79 20.21 -4.62
CA ALA A 119 -16.59 21.45 -5.37
C ALA A 119 -15.87 22.52 -4.54
N GLU A 120 -16.21 22.65 -3.25
CA GLU A 120 -15.56 23.60 -2.35
C GLU A 120 -14.12 23.19 -2.02
N ALA A 121 -13.89 21.88 -1.80
CA ALA A 121 -12.55 21.35 -1.57
C ALA A 121 -11.63 21.57 -2.78
N GLU A 122 -12.11 21.32 -4.00
CA GLU A 122 -11.37 21.57 -5.24
C GLU A 122 -11.09 23.07 -5.42
N GLY A 123 -12.07 23.93 -5.10
CA GLY A 123 -11.90 25.39 -5.12
C GLY A 123 -10.81 25.88 -4.15
N PHE A 124 -10.70 25.28 -2.96
CA PHE A 124 -9.63 25.59 -2.01
C PHE A 124 -8.27 25.03 -2.44
N ARG A 125 -8.23 23.81 -3.02
CA ARG A 125 -7.02 23.24 -3.63
C ARG A 125 -6.45 24.16 -4.71
N GLU A 126 -7.30 24.73 -5.57
CA GLU A 126 -6.84 25.70 -6.58
C GLU A 126 -6.25 26.98 -5.97
N GLN A 127 -6.80 27.47 -4.86
CA GLN A 127 -6.23 28.62 -4.15
C GLN A 127 -4.84 28.32 -3.59
N LEU A 128 -4.67 27.12 -3.00
CA LEU A 128 -3.37 26.64 -2.51
C LEU A 128 -2.35 26.51 -3.65
N SER A 129 -2.77 25.93 -4.78
CA SER A 129 -1.91 25.78 -5.96
C SER A 129 -1.44 27.15 -6.50
N ARG A 130 -2.33 28.14 -6.59
CA ARG A 130 -1.95 29.52 -6.97
C ARG A 130 -0.99 30.18 -5.97
N ALA A 131 -1.01 29.75 -4.72
CA ALA A 131 -0.10 30.19 -3.66
C ALA A 131 1.19 29.34 -3.56
N GLY A 132 1.40 28.40 -4.50
CA GLY A 132 2.60 27.55 -4.53
C GLY A 132 2.60 26.41 -3.52
N VAL A 133 1.45 26.04 -2.96
CA VAL A 133 1.30 24.87 -2.09
C VAL A 133 0.56 23.77 -2.84
N GLU A 134 1.24 22.63 -3.03
CA GLU A 134 0.61 21.45 -3.62
C GLU A 134 -0.39 20.82 -2.64
N ALA A 135 -1.54 20.42 -3.17
CA ALA A 135 -2.60 19.80 -2.42
C ALA A 135 -3.44 18.90 -3.33
N TYR A 136 -4.13 17.93 -2.72
CA TYR A 136 -5.10 17.08 -3.40
C TYR A 136 -6.36 16.88 -2.56
N VAL A 137 -7.44 16.42 -3.20
CA VAL A 137 -8.77 16.29 -2.59
C VAL A 137 -9.19 14.82 -2.55
N LYS A 138 -9.56 14.31 -1.37
CA LYS A 138 -10.11 12.95 -1.18
C LYS A 138 -11.28 13.00 -0.21
N ASN A 139 -12.31 12.20 -0.44
CA ASN A 139 -13.34 11.97 0.57
C ASN A 139 -12.81 10.99 1.62
N ALA A 140 -13.02 11.28 2.91
CA ALA A 140 -12.57 10.40 3.98
C ALA A 140 -13.37 9.07 4.05
N GLY A 141 -14.63 9.09 3.64
CA GLY A 141 -15.55 7.98 3.86
C GLY A 141 -15.95 7.82 5.34
N PRO A 142 -16.74 6.80 5.67
CA PRO A 142 -17.12 6.52 7.05
C PRO A 142 -15.91 6.12 7.91
N LEU A 143 -16.09 6.14 9.23
CA LEU A 143 -15.10 5.60 10.15
C LEU A 143 -14.89 4.10 9.90
N GLU A 144 -13.65 3.65 10.06
CA GLU A 144 -13.26 2.24 9.94
C GLU A 144 -13.68 1.46 11.20
N PRO A 145 -14.68 0.56 11.12
CA PRO A 145 -15.10 -0.24 12.28
C PRO A 145 -13.99 -1.17 12.81
N GLU A 146 -13.04 -1.57 11.96
CA GLU A 146 -11.91 -2.43 12.34
C GLU A 146 -10.60 -1.64 12.54
N ARG A 147 -10.70 -0.37 12.99
CA ARG A 147 -9.56 0.53 13.15
C ARG A 147 -8.42 -0.10 13.93
N GLU A 148 -8.71 -0.78 15.04
CA GLU A 148 -7.68 -1.40 15.89
C GLU A 148 -6.88 -2.48 15.16
N ARG A 149 -7.56 -3.28 14.32
CA ARG A 149 -6.92 -4.29 13.46
C ARG A 149 -6.05 -3.62 12.40
N LYS A 150 -6.57 -2.58 11.74
CA LYS A 150 -5.84 -1.80 10.73
C LYS A 150 -4.59 -1.14 11.35
N ASP A 151 -4.72 -0.54 12.53
CA ASP A 151 -3.62 0.04 13.30
C ASP A 151 -2.57 -1.01 13.70
N ALA A 152 -2.98 -2.21 14.10
CA ALA A 152 -2.05 -3.30 14.41
C ALA A 152 -1.27 -3.76 13.17
N THR A 153 -1.94 -3.90 12.02
CA THR A 153 -1.29 -4.22 10.74
C THR A 153 -0.28 -3.14 10.35
N CYS A 154 -0.66 -1.86 10.42
CA CYS A 154 0.25 -0.77 10.06
C CYS A 154 1.48 -0.68 10.98
N ARG A 155 1.32 -0.96 12.28
CA ARG A 155 2.48 -1.06 13.19
C ARG A 155 3.38 -2.24 12.84
N ALA A 156 2.81 -3.38 12.46
CA ALA A 156 3.59 -4.53 12.02
C ALA A 156 4.36 -4.22 10.72
N ASP A 157 3.72 -3.54 9.76
CA ASP A 157 4.36 -3.11 8.51
C ASP A 157 5.49 -2.11 8.76
N ALA A 158 5.28 -1.13 9.64
CA ALA A 158 6.32 -0.19 10.05
C ALA A 158 7.50 -0.87 10.75
N ALA A 159 7.23 -1.86 11.62
CA ALA A 159 8.27 -2.64 12.28
C ALA A 159 9.04 -3.52 11.27
N ALA A 160 8.35 -4.14 10.31
CA ALA A 160 8.97 -4.91 9.24
C ALA A 160 9.84 -4.01 8.34
N HIS A 161 9.38 -2.81 8.04
CA HIS A 161 10.14 -1.81 7.31
C HIS A 161 11.45 -1.44 8.05
N ALA A 162 11.36 -1.09 9.33
CA ALA A 162 12.53 -0.75 10.14
C ALA A 162 13.51 -1.92 10.25
N ALA A 163 13.01 -3.15 10.42
CA ALA A 163 13.83 -4.35 10.46
C ALA A 163 14.56 -4.59 9.12
N ARG A 164 13.91 -4.32 7.98
CA ARG A 164 14.53 -4.38 6.65
C ARG A 164 15.64 -3.35 6.49
N ALA A 165 15.37 -2.10 6.84
CA ALA A 165 16.38 -1.04 6.80
C ALA A 165 17.60 -1.38 7.65
N GLU A 166 17.38 -1.94 8.85
CA GLU A 166 18.47 -2.40 9.73
C GLU A 166 19.20 -3.63 9.18
N ALA A 167 18.50 -4.58 8.58
CA ALA A 167 19.11 -5.76 7.97
C ALA A 167 20.11 -5.40 6.87
N LEU A 168 19.90 -4.27 6.18
CA LEU A 168 20.82 -3.73 5.19
C LEU A 168 22.15 -3.22 5.78
N ASN A 169 22.31 -3.15 7.10
CA ASN A 169 23.61 -2.92 7.73
C ASN A 169 24.47 -4.19 7.87
N ARG A 170 23.97 -5.35 7.40
CA ARG A 170 24.69 -6.63 7.40
C ARG A 170 25.05 -7.04 5.97
N ARG A 171 26.34 -7.37 5.75
CA ARG A 171 26.89 -7.74 4.44
C ARG A 171 26.39 -9.08 3.89
N THR A 172 26.02 -10.00 4.79
CA THR A 172 25.57 -11.36 4.42
C THR A 172 24.10 -11.42 3.99
N VAL A 173 23.35 -10.34 4.19
CA VAL A 173 21.92 -10.31 3.83
C VAL A 173 21.77 -10.14 2.31
N PRO A 174 20.99 -10.98 1.63
CA PRO A 174 20.72 -10.86 0.20
C PRO A 174 20.20 -9.45 -0.17
N ARG A 175 20.67 -8.92 -1.30
CA ARG A 175 20.29 -7.57 -1.76
C ARG A 175 19.46 -7.65 -3.02
N PHE A 176 18.23 -7.15 -2.99
CA PHE A 176 17.41 -7.11 -4.19
C PHE A 176 18.01 -6.20 -5.26
N VAL A 177 17.88 -6.64 -6.51
CA VAL A 177 18.41 -5.97 -7.69
C VAL A 177 17.25 -5.49 -8.55
N GLU A 178 17.39 -4.28 -9.06
CA GLU A 178 16.45 -3.68 -10.00
C GLU A 178 17.16 -3.17 -11.24
N SER A 179 16.41 -3.01 -12.34
CA SER A 179 16.95 -2.56 -13.62
C SER A 179 16.12 -1.38 -14.14
N HIS A 180 16.78 -0.24 -14.33
CA HIS A 180 16.18 1.02 -14.76
C HIS A 180 16.97 1.58 -15.93
N VAL A 181 16.30 1.80 -17.07
CA VAL A 181 16.89 2.41 -18.27
C VAL A 181 18.18 1.69 -18.71
N GLY A 182 18.18 0.36 -18.65
CA GLY A 182 19.32 -0.49 -19.04
C GLY A 182 20.48 -0.53 -18.05
N ARG A 183 20.33 0.08 -16.86
CA ARG A 183 21.31 0.05 -15.77
C ARG A 183 20.79 -0.83 -14.64
N THR A 184 21.68 -1.53 -13.94
CA THR A 184 21.33 -2.46 -12.88
C THR A 184 21.80 -1.96 -11.53
N PHE A 185 20.94 -2.04 -10.52
CA PHE A 185 21.11 -1.43 -9.20
C PHE A 185 20.82 -2.44 -8.10
N MET A 186 21.75 -2.60 -7.18
CA MET A 186 21.64 -3.45 -5.99
C MET A 186 21.34 -2.59 -4.76
N LEU A 187 20.28 -2.93 -4.02
CA LEU A 187 19.84 -2.19 -2.82
C LEU A 187 20.92 -2.17 -1.73
N LEU A 188 21.18 -1.00 -1.13
CA LEU A 188 22.16 -0.81 -0.08
C LEU A 188 21.60 -0.30 1.24
N GLY A 189 20.67 0.67 1.23
CA GLY A 189 20.20 1.28 2.47
C GLY A 189 19.23 2.44 2.26
N GLU A 190 18.69 2.96 3.36
CA GLU A 190 17.72 4.07 3.36
C GLU A 190 18.42 5.43 3.49
N ALA A 191 17.92 6.47 2.81
CA ALA A 191 18.39 7.83 3.03
C ALA A 191 17.96 8.35 4.39
N ARG A 192 18.90 8.96 5.14
CA ARG A 192 18.61 9.61 6.43
C ARG A 192 18.32 11.11 6.30
N THR A 193 18.51 11.67 5.12
CA THR A 193 18.36 13.09 4.83
C THR A 193 17.68 13.28 3.48
N SER A 194 17.09 14.46 3.26
CA SER A 194 16.59 14.83 1.94
C SER A 194 17.73 14.86 0.91
N VAL A 195 17.44 14.37 -0.29
CA VAL A 195 18.36 14.33 -1.42
C VAL A 195 17.68 15.00 -2.60
N ALA A 196 18.38 15.94 -3.26
CA ALA A 196 17.91 16.48 -4.53
C ALA A 196 18.09 15.42 -5.63
N LEU A 197 16.98 15.04 -6.27
CA LEU A 197 16.95 13.99 -7.29
C LEU A 197 16.50 14.57 -8.63
N GLU A 198 16.97 13.97 -9.72
CA GLU A 198 16.57 14.31 -11.09
C GLU A 198 15.88 13.10 -11.75
N PRO A 199 14.89 13.33 -12.64
CA PRO A 199 14.20 12.22 -13.29
C PRO A 199 15.14 11.55 -14.30
N VAL A 200 15.15 10.21 -14.32
CA VAL A 200 16.03 9.44 -15.21
C VAL A 200 15.54 9.49 -16.67
N ASP A 201 14.23 9.63 -16.87
CA ASP A 201 13.61 9.68 -18.18
C ASP A 201 12.38 10.60 -18.21
N VAL A 202 11.78 10.72 -19.39
CA VAL A 202 10.58 11.53 -19.64
C VAL A 202 9.33 11.02 -18.92
N ARG A 203 9.30 9.76 -18.48
CA ARG A 203 8.18 9.17 -17.74
C ARG A 203 8.21 9.61 -16.28
N ARG A 204 9.37 10.05 -15.77
CA ARG A 204 9.57 10.55 -14.40
C ARG A 204 9.15 9.54 -13.32
N SER A 205 9.12 8.25 -13.65
CA SER A 205 8.77 7.17 -12.71
C SER A 205 9.94 6.79 -11.80
N VAL A 206 11.16 7.19 -12.16
CA VAL A 206 12.38 6.94 -11.40
C VAL A 206 13.18 8.23 -11.35
N TRP A 207 13.65 8.56 -10.15
CA TRP A 207 14.42 9.75 -9.85
C TRP A 207 15.74 9.34 -9.20
N MET A 208 16.84 9.96 -9.60
CA MET A 208 18.17 9.57 -9.19
C MET A 208 19.08 10.75 -8.84
N ALA A 209 20.07 10.49 -7.98
CA ALA A 209 21.24 11.33 -7.81
C ALA A 209 22.47 10.45 -7.54
N PRO A 210 23.67 10.84 -8.03
CA PRO A 210 24.89 10.09 -7.74
C PRO A 210 25.27 10.16 -6.25
N ILE A 211 25.95 9.12 -5.77
CA ILE A 211 26.59 9.09 -4.45
C ILE A 211 28.07 8.75 -4.65
N ASP A 212 28.96 9.40 -3.90
CA ASP A 212 30.39 9.15 -4.02
C ASP A 212 30.81 7.76 -3.50
N ALA A 213 30.15 7.29 -2.44
CA ALA A 213 30.43 6.03 -1.75
C ALA A 213 29.15 5.40 -1.16
N ASP A 214 29.21 4.10 -0.87
CA ASP A 214 28.16 3.38 -0.15
C ASP A 214 27.94 3.98 1.26
N PRO A 215 26.71 4.46 1.60
CA PRO A 215 26.43 5.03 2.91
C PRO A 215 26.49 4.01 4.06
N THR A 216 26.42 2.71 3.78
CA THR A 216 26.60 1.65 4.79
C THR A 216 28.07 1.28 5.01
N GLY A 217 28.96 1.67 4.09
CA GLY A 217 30.37 1.30 4.10
C GLY A 217 30.64 -0.18 3.88
N LEU A 218 29.65 -0.95 3.41
CA LEU A 218 29.75 -2.39 3.23
C LEU A 218 30.29 -2.78 1.86
N PHE A 219 30.12 -1.94 0.83
CA PHE A 219 30.51 -2.22 -0.55
C PHE A 219 31.41 -1.12 -1.11
N VAL A 220 32.38 -1.51 -1.93
CA VAL A 220 33.31 -0.58 -2.60
C VAL A 220 33.31 -0.78 -4.11
N LYS A 221 33.71 0.26 -4.86
CA LYS A 221 33.87 0.16 -6.32
C LYS A 221 34.87 -0.94 -6.69
N GLY A 222 34.53 -1.72 -7.71
CA GLY A 222 35.30 -2.89 -8.18
C GLY A 222 35.00 -4.19 -7.43
N GLU A 223 34.27 -4.14 -6.31
CA GLU A 223 33.83 -5.34 -5.60
C GLU A 223 32.81 -6.11 -6.44
N THR A 224 32.90 -7.45 -6.44
CA THR A 224 32.05 -8.31 -7.26
C THR A 224 30.93 -8.99 -6.46
N VAL A 225 29.78 -9.15 -7.11
CA VAL A 225 28.60 -9.86 -6.62
C VAL A 225 28.07 -10.84 -7.67
N ASP A 226 27.41 -11.89 -7.22
CA ASP A 226 26.70 -12.83 -8.07
C ASP A 226 25.20 -12.57 -7.99
N LEU A 227 24.54 -12.52 -9.15
CA LEU A 227 23.12 -12.23 -9.26
C LEU A 227 22.34 -13.51 -9.51
N TYR A 228 21.31 -13.72 -8.70
CA TYR A 228 20.43 -14.87 -8.74
C TYR A 228 18.99 -14.43 -8.99
N GLY A 229 18.24 -15.25 -9.73
CA GLY A 229 16.83 -15.06 -10.02
C GLY A 229 15.97 -16.18 -9.47
N VAL A 230 14.77 -16.35 -10.03
CA VAL A 230 13.79 -17.36 -9.56
C VAL A 230 14.24 -18.81 -9.73
N ALA A 231 15.11 -19.09 -10.71
CA ALA A 231 15.48 -20.44 -11.13
C ALA A 231 16.99 -20.72 -11.09
N GLY A 232 17.81 -19.78 -10.60
CA GLY A 232 19.26 -19.95 -10.60
C GLY A 232 20.06 -18.67 -10.79
N LEU A 233 21.34 -18.87 -11.05
CA LEU A 233 22.29 -17.81 -11.38
C LEU A 233 21.89 -17.11 -12.69
N LEU A 234 21.82 -15.78 -12.65
CA LEU A 234 21.58 -14.91 -13.81
C LEU A 234 22.89 -14.39 -14.38
N GLN A 235 23.76 -13.86 -13.52
CA GLN A 235 25.05 -13.27 -13.88
C GLN A 235 26.03 -13.51 -12.73
N ALA A 236 27.28 -13.84 -13.06
CA ALA A 236 28.34 -13.99 -12.06
C ALA A 236 29.34 -12.84 -12.16
N GLY A 237 29.91 -12.46 -11.01
CA GLY A 237 31.02 -11.53 -10.95
C GLY A 237 30.71 -10.09 -11.39
N CYS A 238 29.48 -9.62 -11.22
CA CYS A 238 29.10 -8.24 -11.50
C CYS A 238 29.85 -7.28 -10.57
N ALA A 239 30.65 -6.38 -11.10
CA ALA A 239 31.40 -5.41 -10.31
C ALA A 239 30.55 -4.16 -9.98
N VAL A 240 30.70 -3.65 -8.77
CA VAL A 240 30.17 -2.35 -8.36
C VAL A 240 30.93 -1.25 -9.10
N LYS A 241 30.27 -0.49 -9.97
CA LYS A 241 30.91 0.63 -10.71
C LYS A 241 30.61 2.00 -10.12
N GLY A 242 29.51 2.14 -9.39
CA GLY A 242 29.06 3.42 -8.84
C GLY A 242 27.98 3.27 -7.78
N PHE A 243 27.50 4.39 -7.26
CA PHE A 243 26.44 4.44 -6.27
C PHE A 243 25.44 5.54 -6.62
N ALA A 244 24.17 5.33 -6.28
CA ALA A 244 23.11 6.29 -6.54
C ALA A 244 22.02 6.25 -5.46
N TRP A 245 21.44 7.40 -5.17
CA TRP A 245 20.13 7.50 -4.55
C TRP A 245 19.08 7.27 -5.61
N ILE A 246 18.06 6.45 -5.32
CA ILE A 246 16.94 6.18 -6.22
C ILE A 246 15.64 6.36 -5.45
N ASN A 247 14.72 7.12 -6.02
CA ASN A 247 13.32 7.19 -5.60
C ASN A 247 12.42 6.75 -6.75
N ARG A 248 11.51 5.83 -6.46
CA ARG A 248 10.53 5.24 -7.39
C ARG A 248 9.16 5.16 -6.72
N GLY A 249 8.88 6.15 -5.86
CA GLY A 249 7.58 6.29 -5.23
C GLY A 249 6.48 6.24 -6.28
N VAL A 250 5.39 5.53 -6.01
CA VAL A 250 4.21 5.51 -6.88
C VAL A 250 3.25 6.61 -6.40
N PRO A 251 3.28 7.81 -7.01
CA PRO A 251 2.44 8.94 -6.59
C PRO A 251 1.00 8.73 -7.06
N HIS A 252 0.05 9.53 -6.57
CA HIS A 252 -1.36 9.48 -6.95
C HIS A 252 -1.63 9.65 -8.46
N PHE A 253 -2.81 9.18 -8.91
CA PHE A 253 -3.24 9.33 -10.29
C PHE A 253 -3.27 10.80 -10.73
N GLY A 254 -2.68 11.10 -11.88
CA GLY A 254 -2.60 12.46 -12.42
C GLY A 254 -1.33 13.22 -12.04
N TYR A 255 -0.50 12.72 -11.11
CA TYR A 255 0.78 13.36 -10.78
C TYR A 255 1.66 13.61 -12.02
N PHE A 256 1.80 12.60 -12.89
CA PHE A 256 2.56 12.72 -14.14
C PHE A 256 1.83 13.47 -15.27
N GLN A 257 0.59 13.91 -15.04
CA GLN A 257 -0.23 14.65 -16.01
C GLN A 257 -0.27 16.15 -15.69
N GLN A 258 0.45 16.61 -14.66
CA GLN A 258 0.49 18.01 -14.27
C GLN A 258 1.24 18.87 -15.32
N GLU A 259 0.75 20.10 -15.52
CA GLU A 259 1.42 21.14 -16.29
C GLU A 259 1.66 22.37 -15.38
N PRO A 260 2.92 22.79 -15.15
CA PRO A 260 4.16 22.20 -15.68
C PRO A 260 4.46 20.79 -15.11
N PRO A 261 5.29 19.98 -15.79
CA PRO A 261 5.68 18.66 -15.29
C PRO A 261 6.33 18.75 -13.91
N PRO A 262 6.10 17.79 -13.01
CA PRO A 262 6.63 17.85 -11.65
C PRO A 262 8.15 17.88 -11.60
N GLU A 263 8.73 18.70 -10.72
CA GLU A 263 10.18 18.93 -10.60
C GLU A 263 10.87 18.07 -9.53
N ALA A 264 10.12 17.29 -8.77
CA ALA A 264 10.61 16.40 -7.73
C ALA A 264 9.87 15.04 -7.80
N PRO A 265 10.31 14.00 -7.07
CA PRO A 265 9.49 12.80 -6.89
C PRO A 265 8.21 13.16 -6.13
N GLY A 266 7.06 12.66 -6.60
CA GLY A 266 5.77 13.00 -5.98
C GLY A 266 5.59 12.41 -4.59
N CYS A 267 6.29 11.32 -4.31
CA CYS A 267 6.27 10.68 -3.01
C CYS A 267 7.43 9.68 -2.85
N GLY A 268 7.52 9.06 -1.68
CA GLY A 268 8.48 8.02 -1.38
C GLY A 268 9.83 8.59 -0.95
N ARG A 269 10.67 7.71 -0.40
CA ARG A 269 11.98 8.03 0.13
C ARG A 269 13.07 7.63 -0.85
N PRO A 270 14.18 8.39 -0.93
CA PRO A 270 15.37 7.93 -1.63
C PRO A 270 16.00 6.74 -0.90
N TRP A 271 16.38 5.71 -1.66
CA TRP A 271 17.15 4.56 -1.19
C TRP A 271 18.50 4.50 -1.91
N ALA A 272 19.56 4.10 -1.21
CA ALA A 272 20.89 3.95 -1.78
C ALA A 272 21.00 2.62 -2.52
N PHE A 273 21.66 2.68 -3.67
CA PHE A 273 21.97 1.51 -4.51
C PHE A 273 23.41 1.54 -4.97
N ALA A 274 24.00 0.36 -5.14
CA ALA A 274 25.20 0.14 -5.94
C ALA A 274 24.80 -0.10 -7.38
N GLU A 275 25.37 0.65 -8.31
CA GLU A 275 25.24 0.36 -9.73
C GLU A 275 26.23 -0.73 -10.14
N LEU A 276 25.74 -1.76 -10.83
CA LEU A 276 26.52 -2.90 -11.28
C LEU A 276 26.93 -2.75 -12.76
N ASP A 277 28.02 -3.40 -13.15
CA ASP A 277 28.54 -3.43 -14.53
C ASP A 277 27.93 -4.52 -15.42
N CYS A 278 26.93 -5.24 -14.91
CA CYS A 278 26.15 -6.23 -15.64
C CYS A 278 24.71 -5.76 -15.87
N ALA A 279 23.98 -6.50 -16.70
CA ALA A 279 22.59 -6.18 -17.04
C ALA A 279 21.64 -7.32 -16.65
N VAL A 280 20.54 -6.96 -16.02
CA VAL A 280 19.40 -7.83 -15.70
C VAL A 280 18.15 -7.31 -16.40
N ALA A 281 17.26 -8.21 -16.82
CA ALA A 281 16.01 -7.84 -17.45
C ALA A 281 15.14 -6.98 -16.50
N PRO A 282 14.44 -5.94 -16.99
CA PRO A 282 13.65 -5.03 -16.14
C PRO A 282 12.57 -5.68 -15.27
N ASP A 283 12.04 -6.82 -15.71
CA ASP A 283 10.97 -7.57 -15.05
C ASP A 283 11.48 -8.78 -14.25
N ALA A 284 12.79 -9.05 -14.25
CA ALA A 284 13.36 -10.16 -13.50
C ALA A 284 13.35 -9.88 -12.00
N VAL A 285 12.80 -10.83 -11.23
CA VAL A 285 12.99 -10.87 -9.78
C VAL A 285 14.39 -11.38 -9.49
N ALA A 286 15.28 -10.48 -9.06
CA ALA A 286 16.68 -10.79 -8.83
C ALA A 286 17.19 -10.30 -7.48
N PHE A 287 18.15 -11.03 -6.92
CA PHE A 287 18.90 -10.63 -5.73
C PHE A 287 20.39 -10.95 -5.91
N ALA A 288 21.23 -10.22 -5.19
CA ALA A 288 22.67 -10.33 -5.21
C ALA A 288 23.18 -10.97 -3.93
N LEU A 289 24.23 -11.78 -4.07
CA LEU A 289 25.06 -12.27 -2.97
C LEU A 289 26.52 -11.83 -3.22
N PRO A 290 27.31 -11.56 -2.17
CA PRO A 290 28.75 -11.31 -2.34
C PRO A 290 29.42 -12.45 -3.12
N ALA A 291 30.31 -12.11 -4.06
CA ALA A 291 31.00 -13.13 -4.83
C ALA A 291 31.77 -14.11 -3.92
N GLY A 292 31.70 -15.40 -4.24
CA GLY A 292 32.31 -16.46 -3.43
C GLY A 292 31.45 -16.94 -2.26
N THR A 293 30.26 -16.36 -2.04
CA THR A 293 29.21 -16.99 -1.22
C THR A 293 28.82 -18.33 -1.86
N LYS A 294 28.52 -19.34 -1.04
CA LYS A 294 28.03 -20.63 -1.54
C LYS A 294 26.77 -20.40 -2.39
N ALA A 295 26.74 -20.98 -3.59
CA ALA A 295 25.60 -20.83 -4.49
C ALA A 295 24.34 -21.48 -3.87
N PRO A 296 23.18 -20.80 -3.92
CA PRO A 296 21.92 -21.37 -3.46
C PRO A 296 21.52 -22.60 -4.28
N VAL A 297 20.79 -23.52 -3.64
CA VAL A 297 20.19 -24.68 -4.32
C VAL A 297 18.75 -24.33 -4.69
N PHE A 298 18.48 -24.20 -5.99
CA PHE A 298 17.14 -23.86 -6.49
C PHE A 298 16.27 -25.09 -6.67
N PHE A 299 14.97 -24.92 -6.43
CA PHE A 299 13.97 -25.93 -6.74
C PHE A 299 13.34 -25.61 -8.10
N ALA A 300 13.32 -26.58 -9.00
CA ALA A 300 12.73 -26.46 -10.32
C ALA A 300 11.20 -26.45 -10.24
N ALA A 301 10.58 -25.45 -10.85
CA ALA A 301 9.12 -25.34 -10.91
C ALA A 301 8.53 -26.41 -11.84
N GLY A 302 7.36 -26.95 -11.47
CA GLY A 302 6.59 -27.86 -12.31
C GLY A 302 6.90 -29.35 -12.13
N GLU A 303 8.01 -29.71 -11.50
CA GLU A 303 8.26 -31.05 -10.98
C GLU A 303 7.66 -31.18 -9.58
N GLY A 304 7.02 -32.31 -9.27
CA GLY A 304 6.41 -32.47 -7.96
C GLY A 304 6.07 -33.91 -7.61
N PRO A 305 5.51 -34.10 -6.40
CA PRO A 305 5.23 -35.42 -5.87
C PRO A 305 4.09 -36.09 -6.67
N PRO A 306 3.86 -37.39 -6.46
CA PRO A 306 2.74 -38.12 -7.07
C PRO A 306 1.39 -37.41 -6.85
N GLU A 307 0.47 -37.53 -7.81
CA GLU A 307 -0.87 -36.91 -7.76
C GLU A 307 -1.65 -37.25 -6.48
N GLU A 308 -1.44 -38.44 -5.91
CA GLU A 308 -2.04 -38.85 -4.63
C GLU A 308 -1.63 -37.95 -3.47
N VAL A 309 -0.37 -37.50 -3.45
CA VAL A 309 0.15 -36.56 -2.45
C VAL A 309 -0.49 -35.19 -2.66
N LEU A 310 -0.59 -34.73 -3.91
CA LEU A 310 -1.23 -33.45 -4.24
C LEU A 310 -2.71 -33.44 -3.80
N ALA A 311 -3.44 -34.54 -4.07
CA ALA A 311 -4.82 -34.70 -3.64
C ALA A 311 -4.96 -34.72 -2.11
N ALA A 312 -4.02 -35.34 -1.40
CA ALA A 312 -3.99 -35.32 0.06
C ALA A 312 -3.79 -33.90 0.62
N GLU A 313 -2.90 -33.11 0.03
CA GLU A 313 -2.67 -31.72 0.43
C GLU A 313 -3.87 -30.81 0.17
N GLU A 314 -4.56 -30.99 -0.97
CA GLU A 314 -5.84 -30.31 -1.22
C GLU A 314 -6.90 -30.66 -0.18
N GLN A 315 -7.07 -31.94 0.14
CA GLN A 315 -8.02 -32.37 1.17
C GLN A 315 -7.63 -31.86 2.56
N ALA A 316 -6.33 -31.73 2.86
CA ALA A 316 -5.86 -31.13 4.10
C ALA A 316 -6.19 -29.64 4.16
N LEU A 317 -5.97 -28.89 3.08
CA LEU A 317 -6.34 -27.47 2.99
C LEU A 317 -7.84 -27.26 3.21
N ARG A 318 -8.69 -28.05 2.53
CA ARG A 318 -10.16 -27.95 2.63
C ARG A 318 -10.69 -28.26 4.03
N ARG A 319 -9.96 -29.08 4.81
CA ARG A 319 -10.30 -29.41 6.20
C ARG A 319 -9.79 -28.38 7.22
N SER A 320 -9.00 -27.40 6.79
CA SER A 320 -8.48 -26.38 7.69
C SER A 320 -9.58 -25.43 8.19
N GLU A 321 -9.45 -24.98 9.43
CA GLU A 321 -10.34 -23.98 10.03
C GLU A 321 -10.38 -22.69 9.21
N ARG A 322 -9.20 -22.23 8.74
CA ARG A 322 -9.10 -21.00 7.95
C ARG A 322 -9.85 -21.10 6.62
N PHE A 323 -9.84 -22.26 5.96
CA PHE A 323 -10.63 -22.49 4.76
C PHE A 323 -12.13 -22.33 5.06
N ALA A 324 -12.62 -22.96 6.13
CA ALA A 324 -14.03 -22.86 6.52
C ALA A 324 -14.44 -21.42 6.86
N VAL A 325 -13.62 -20.69 7.61
CA VAL A 325 -13.85 -19.28 7.97
C VAL A 325 -13.91 -18.39 6.72
N LEU A 326 -12.89 -18.40 5.88
CA LEU A 326 -12.84 -17.54 4.69
C LEU A 326 -13.93 -17.88 3.67
N ARG A 327 -14.31 -19.15 3.55
CA ARG A 327 -15.45 -19.55 2.72
C ARG A 327 -16.75 -18.98 3.26
N SER A 328 -16.97 -19.08 4.58
CA SER A 328 -18.17 -18.54 5.24
C SER A 328 -18.26 -17.02 5.11
N GLU A 329 -17.17 -16.30 5.36
CA GLU A 329 -17.09 -14.84 5.16
C GLU A 329 -17.40 -14.45 3.72
N GLY A 330 -16.81 -15.16 2.76
CA GLY A 330 -17.06 -14.94 1.34
C GLY A 330 -18.50 -15.21 0.93
N SER A 331 -19.15 -16.24 1.49
CA SER A 331 -20.56 -16.53 1.25
C SER A 331 -21.47 -15.41 1.76
N ILE A 332 -21.22 -14.88 2.97
CA ILE A 332 -21.97 -13.75 3.53
C ILE A 332 -21.81 -12.52 2.63
N GLN A 333 -20.58 -12.20 2.21
CA GLN A 333 -20.34 -11.06 1.32
C GLN A 333 -21.03 -11.24 -0.03
N ALA A 334 -20.96 -12.44 -0.63
CA ALA A 334 -21.60 -12.78 -1.89
C ALA A 334 -23.12 -12.55 -1.83
N GLU A 335 -23.77 -12.97 -0.74
CA GLU A 335 -25.19 -12.71 -0.50
C GLU A 335 -25.49 -11.21 -0.38
N GLN A 336 -24.68 -10.45 0.35
CA GLN A 336 -24.86 -9.00 0.55
C GLN A 336 -24.76 -8.22 -0.77
N VAL A 337 -23.88 -8.63 -1.67
CA VAL A 337 -23.68 -7.97 -2.98
C VAL A 337 -24.43 -8.65 -4.13
N GLN A 338 -25.26 -9.66 -3.84
CA GLN A 338 -26.05 -10.43 -4.82
C GLN A 338 -25.21 -11.10 -5.92
N GLU A 339 -24.00 -11.53 -5.58
CA GLU A 339 -23.07 -12.23 -6.47
C GLU A 339 -22.90 -13.70 -6.08
N ARG A 340 -22.25 -14.49 -6.94
CA ARG A 340 -21.80 -15.84 -6.58
C ARG A 340 -20.39 -15.80 -5.98
N LEU A 341 -20.17 -16.62 -4.97
CA LEU A 341 -18.82 -16.92 -4.49
C LEU A 341 -18.13 -17.85 -5.49
N SER A 342 -17.05 -17.38 -6.11
CA SER A 342 -16.11 -18.18 -6.86
C SER A 342 -15.10 -18.81 -5.89
N GLU A 343 -14.94 -20.13 -5.99
CA GLU A 343 -13.95 -20.91 -5.25
C GLU A 343 -13.03 -21.58 -6.27
N GLU A 344 -11.73 -21.29 -6.17
CA GLU A 344 -10.71 -21.88 -7.02
C GLU A 344 -9.62 -22.50 -6.15
N VAL A 345 -9.23 -23.73 -6.46
CA VAL A 345 -8.12 -24.41 -5.78
C VAL A 345 -7.04 -24.77 -6.80
N ARG A 346 -5.80 -24.39 -6.49
CA ARG A 346 -4.62 -24.64 -7.34
C ARG A 346 -3.47 -25.17 -6.50
N ALA A 347 -2.61 -25.96 -7.13
CA ALA A 347 -1.36 -26.41 -6.54
C ALA A 347 -0.17 -25.93 -7.37
N PHE A 348 0.85 -25.41 -6.70
CA PHE A 348 2.15 -25.03 -7.26
C PHE A 348 3.22 -25.95 -6.67
N ARG A 349 4.14 -26.39 -7.51
CA ARG A 349 5.12 -27.44 -7.16
C ARG A 349 6.53 -27.05 -7.58
N TYR A 350 7.47 -27.34 -6.69
CA TYR A 350 8.89 -27.11 -6.86
C TYR A 350 9.67 -28.34 -6.39
N ALA A 351 10.74 -28.74 -7.09
CA ALA A 351 11.54 -29.90 -6.72
C ALA A 351 13.06 -29.64 -6.74
N SER A 352 13.77 -30.24 -5.80
CA SER A 352 15.23 -30.34 -5.81
C SER A 352 15.64 -31.74 -5.39
N GLY A 353 16.04 -32.55 -6.37
CA GLY A 353 16.31 -33.98 -6.17
C GLY A 353 15.05 -34.72 -5.67
N ALA A 354 15.15 -35.36 -4.50
CA ALA A 354 14.04 -36.09 -3.88
C ALA A 354 13.20 -35.23 -2.91
N THR A 355 13.48 -33.92 -2.84
CA THR A 355 12.76 -32.99 -1.97
C THR A 355 11.78 -32.17 -2.81
N HIS A 356 10.55 -32.04 -2.35
CA HIS A 356 9.50 -31.27 -3.02
C HIS A 356 8.94 -30.18 -2.10
N ALA A 357 8.68 -28.99 -2.63
CA ALA A 357 7.85 -27.99 -1.99
C ALA A 357 6.52 -27.88 -2.73
N VAL A 358 5.42 -27.96 -1.99
CA VAL A 358 4.05 -27.94 -2.51
C VAL A 358 3.27 -26.81 -1.85
N PHE A 359 2.67 -25.97 -2.67
CA PHE A 359 1.79 -24.88 -2.23
C PHE A 359 0.41 -25.13 -2.79
N THR A 360 -0.55 -25.48 -1.92
CA THR A 360 -1.95 -25.61 -2.28
C THR A 360 -2.69 -24.38 -1.83
N VAL A 361 -3.32 -23.67 -2.77
CA VAL A 361 -3.98 -22.39 -2.55
C VAL A 361 -5.46 -22.53 -2.88
N ALA A 362 -6.31 -22.09 -1.96
CA ALA A 362 -7.72 -21.88 -2.22
C ALA A 362 -8.02 -20.39 -2.21
N ARG A 363 -8.63 -19.90 -3.29
CA ARG A 363 -8.98 -18.50 -3.49
C ARG A 363 -10.49 -18.34 -3.59
N PHE A 364 -11.00 -17.36 -2.86
CA PHE A 364 -12.41 -17.05 -2.73
C PHE A 364 -12.67 -15.64 -3.25
N ARG A 365 -13.54 -15.48 -4.24
CA ARG A 365 -13.84 -14.18 -4.86
C ARG A 365 -15.33 -13.94 -5.06
N THR A 366 -15.77 -12.69 -4.98
CA THR A 366 -17.04 -12.22 -5.56
C THR A 366 -16.75 -11.29 -6.72
N GLY A 367 -17.65 -11.19 -7.69
CA GLY A 367 -17.47 -10.29 -8.84
C GLY A 367 -16.16 -10.53 -9.59
N GLU A 368 -15.38 -9.47 -9.78
CA GLU A 368 -14.06 -9.53 -10.43
C GLU A 368 -12.91 -9.79 -9.43
N GLY A 369 -13.20 -9.74 -8.13
CA GLY A 369 -12.21 -9.88 -7.06
C GLY A 369 -11.44 -8.59 -6.77
N ASN A 370 -11.99 -7.44 -7.14
CA ASN A 370 -11.44 -6.12 -6.88
C ASN A 370 -11.63 -5.69 -5.41
N SER A 371 -10.80 -6.22 -4.51
CA SER A 371 -10.89 -5.93 -3.07
C SER A 371 -10.14 -4.67 -2.61
N MET A 372 -9.19 -4.17 -3.40
CA MET A 372 -8.32 -3.05 -3.00
C MET A 372 -9.07 -1.70 -2.92
N CYS A 373 -10.16 -1.55 -3.68
CA CYS A 373 -10.95 -0.31 -3.80
C CYS A 373 -12.35 -0.41 -3.20
N GLY A 374 -12.61 -1.51 -2.50
CA GLY A 374 -13.94 -1.83 -1.99
C GLY A 374 -14.90 -2.30 -3.08
N GLY A 375 -15.68 -3.33 -2.73
CA GLY A 375 -16.71 -3.90 -3.59
C GLY A 375 -16.69 -5.42 -3.53
N ASP A 376 -15.55 -6.01 -3.89
CA ASP A 376 -15.44 -7.45 -4.01
C ASP A 376 -14.70 -8.10 -2.83
N TYR A 377 -15.18 -9.28 -2.46
CA TYR A 377 -14.42 -10.22 -1.66
C TYR A 377 -13.30 -10.81 -2.52
N ASN A 378 -12.07 -10.84 -1.99
CA ASN A 378 -10.95 -11.55 -2.59
C ASN A 378 -9.99 -11.93 -1.47
N GLN A 379 -10.14 -13.17 -0.99
CA GLN A 379 -9.34 -13.73 0.08
C GLN A 379 -8.76 -15.07 -0.35
N GLN A 380 -7.68 -15.48 0.30
CA GLN A 380 -7.10 -16.80 0.04
C GLN A 380 -6.57 -17.45 1.31
N VAL A 381 -6.48 -18.77 1.26
CA VAL A 381 -5.80 -19.60 2.24
C VAL A 381 -4.79 -20.46 1.50
N THR A 382 -3.58 -20.56 2.05
CA THR A 382 -2.49 -21.36 1.51
C THR A 382 -2.09 -22.41 2.52
N ARG A 383 -1.90 -23.64 2.03
CA ARG A 383 -1.17 -24.70 2.72
C ARG A 383 0.13 -24.93 1.98
N ALA A 384 1.24 -24.80 2.68
CA ALA A 384 2.57 -24.96 2.11
C ALA A 384 3.33 -26.03 2.90
N VAL A 385 3.90 -27.00 2.19
CA VAL A 385 4.65 -28.12 2.78
C VAL A 385 5.93 -28.38 2.03
N VAL A 386 6.97 -28.79 2.75
CA VAL A 386 8.19 -29.38 2.21
C VAL A 386 8.19 -30.86 2.53
N LEU A 387 8.34 -31.67 1.50
CA LEU A 387 8.36 -33.12 1.52
C LEU A 387 9.80 -33.57 1.27
N GLY A 388 10.46 -34.09 2.29
CA GLY A 388 11.82 -34.61 2.21
C GLY A 388 11.87 -36.09 1.77
N PRO A 389 13.09 -36.61 1.57
CA PRO A 389 13.31 -38.01 1.25
C PRO A 389 12.67 -38.92 2.31
N GLY A 390 11.98 -39.98 1.87
CA GLY A 390 11.32 -40.94 2.77
C GLY A 390 9.99 -40.46 3.37
N GLY A 391 9.42 -39.37 2.87
CA GLY A 391 8.09 -38.90 3.26
C GLY A 391 8.06 -38.01 4.51
N ALA A 392 9.21 -37.47 4.92
CA ALA A 392 9.27 -36.49 6.00
C ALA A 392 8.57 -35.19 5.56
N GLU A 393 7.48 -34.82 6.23
CA GLU A 393 6.73 -33.61 5.94
C GLU A 393 7.08 -32.50 6.93
N ARG A 394 7.31 -31.29 6.42
CA ARG A 394 7.41 -30.05 7.20
C ARG A 394 6.39 -29.06 6.66
N THR A 395 5.44 -28.63 7.48
CA THR A 395 4.53 -27.54 7.11
C THR A 395 5.27 -26.20 7.26
N LEU A 396 5.23 -25.38 6.21
CA LEU A 396 5.78 -24.02 6.26
C LEU A 396 4.81 -23.13 7.04
N THR A 397 5.34 -22.34 7.97
CA THR A 397 4.52 -21.64 8.95
C THR A 397 4.03 -20.34 8.34
N ALA A 398 2.87 -20.39 7.70
CA ALA A 398 2.34 -19.30 6.91
C ALA A 398 1.05 -18.76 7.53
N LYS A 399 1.13 -17.97 8.60
CA LYS A 399 -0.06 -17.23 9.07
C LYS A 399 -0.57 -16.20 8.04
N ALA A 400 0.26 -15.82 7.06
CA ALA A 400 -0.05 -14.81 6.06
C ALA A 400 0.57 -15.05 4.66
N LEU A 401 1.06 -16.26 4.34
CA LEU A 401 1.66 -16.50 3.01
C LEU A 401 0.59 -16.39 1.93
N VAL A 402 0.83 -15.50 0.98
CA VAL A 402 0.06 -15.48 -0.27
C VAL A 402 0.71 -16.47 -1.22
N GLY A 403 0.24 -17.72 -1.26
CA GLY A 403 0.90 -18.78 -2.04
C GLY A 403 1.05 -18.49 -3.53
N GLU A 404 0.14 -17.72 -4.14
CA GLU A 404 0.24 -17.30 -5.56
C GLU A 404 1.35 -16.28 -5.81
N ASP A 405 1.81 -15.58 -4.77
CA ASP A 405 2.94 -14.64 -4.86
C ASP A 405 4.29 -15.38 -4.77
N VAL A 406 4.32 -16.69 -4.46
CA VAL A 406 5.57 -17.47 -4.43
C VAL A 406 6.06 -17.72 -5.85
N VAL A 407 7.15 -17.06 -6.24
CA VAL A 407 7.75 -17.14 -7.58
C VAL A 407 9.01 -18.01 -7.61
N GLY A 408 9.57 -18.38 -6.46
CA GLY A 408 10.72 -19.28 -6.36
C GLY A 408 10.88 -19.91 -4.99
N VAL A 409 11.52 -21.07 -4.97
CA VAL A 409 11.92 -21.79 -3.75
C VAL A 409 13.38 -22.16 -3.88
N LEU A 410 14.17 -21.84 -2.85
CA LEU A 410 15.60 -22.12 -2.82
C LEU A 410 16.03 -22.51 -1.41
N ASP A 411 17.15 -23.20 -1.30
CA ASP A 411 17.91 -23.34 -0.06
C ASP A 411 19.12 -22.43 -0.18
N LEU A 412 19.07 -21.29 0.51
CA LEU A 412 20.03 -20.19 0.37
C LEU A 412 21.43 -20.58 0.84
N GLU A 413 21.51 -21.33 1.94
CA GLU A 413 22.77 -21.71 2.59
C GLU A 413 23.22 -23.14 2.22
N GLY A 414 22.35 -23.90 1.56
CA GLY A 414 22.53 -25.33 1.29
C GLY A 414 22.53 -26.14 2.59
N ASP A 415 21.69 -25.79 3.57
CA ASP A 415 21.55 -26.44 4.88
C ASP A 415 20.31 -27.36 4.99
N GLY A 416 19.50 -27.44 3.93
CA GLY A 416 18.27 -28.22 3.84
C GLY A 416 17.02 -27.48 4.32
N LYS A 417 17.12 -26.21 4.73
CA LYS A 417 15.95 -25.33 4.92
C LYS A 417 15.66 -24.58 3.64
N VAL A 418 14.40 -24.26 3.41
CA VAL A 418 13.98 -23.51 2.22
C VAL A 418 13.63 -22.06 2.54
N GLU A 419 14.10 -21.16 1.70
CA GLU A 419 13.63 -19.80 1.60
C GLU A 419 12.63 -19.67 0.44
N LEU A 420 11.64 -18.81 0.67
CA LEU A 420 10.60 -18.49 -0.29
C LEU A 420 10.90 -17.14 -0.94
N LEU A 421 11.08 -17.12 -2.25
CA LEU A 421 11.11 -15.90 -3.03
C LEU A 421 9.67 -15.55 -3.43
N VAL A 422 9.17 -14.46 -2.86
CA VAL A 422 7.80 -13.99 -3.03
C VAL A 422 7.81 -12.68 -3.80
N GLN A 423 6.90 -12.50 -4.76
CA GLN A 423 6.65 -11.25 -5.46
C GLN A 423 5.18 -10.86 -5.30
N GLU A 424 4.93 -9.79 -4.56
CA GLU A 424 3.58 -9.29 -4.34
C GLU A 424 2.94 -8.87 -5.67
N SER A 425 1.71 -9.26 -5.92
CA SER A 425 1.06 -9.00 -7.22
C SER A 425 0.66 -7.51 -7.43
N TRP A 426 0.30 -6.78 -6.36
CA TRP A 426 -0.07 -5.36 -6.36
C TRP A 426 0.01 -4.79 -4.92
N PRO A 427 0.29 -3.49 -4.68
CA PRO A 427 0.55 -2.40 -5.63
C PRO A 427 1.99 -2.22 -6.07
N ALA A 428 2.92 -2.74 -5.28
CA ALA A 428 4.31 -2.32 -5.38
C ALA A 428 5.17 -3.31 -6.19
N ARG A 429 4.63 -4.51 -6.48
CA ARG A 429 5.43 -5.64 -6.98
C ARG A 429 6.69 -5.91 -6.18
N ALA A 430 6.60 -5.65 -4.88
CA ALA A 430 7.71 -5.84 -3.98
C ALA A 430 8.05 -7.33 -3.91
N ALA A 431 9.31 -7.63 -4.15
CA ALA A 431 9.87 -8.94 -3.92
C ALA A 431 10.41 -9.06 -2.49
N ARG A 432 10.25 -10.23 -1.88
CA ARG A 432 10.74 -10.59 -0.55
C ARG A 432 11.35 -11.98 -0.56
N LEU A 433 12.33 -12.19 0.30
CA LEU A 433 12.90 -13.50 0.61
C LEU A 433 12.52 -13.83 2.04
N LEU A 434 11.78 -14.92 2.24
CA LEU A 434 11.23 -15.32 3.54
C LEU A 434 11.85 -16.65 3.98
N HIS A 435 12.06 -16.82 5.28
CA HIS A 435 12.39 -18.11 5.87
C HIS A 435 11.17 -19.05 5.92
N GLU A 436 11.39 -20.34 6.20
CA GLU A 436 10.34 -21.36 6.36
C GLU A 436 9.26 -20.99 7.42
N ASP A 437 9.62 -20.17 8.40
CA ASP A 437 8.73 -19.69 9.46
C ASP A 437 7.93 -18.42 9.08
N GLY A 438 8.14 -17.91 7.86
CA GLY A 438 7.49 -16.70 7.34
C GLY A 438 8.15 -15.39 7.75
N SER A 439 9.24 -15.42 8.54
CA SER A 439 10.02 -14.22 8.84
C SER A 439 10.78 -13.73 7.60
N GLU A 440 10.86 -12.41 7.45
CA GLU A 440 11.53 -11.80 6.29
C GLU A 440 13.05 -11.76 6.49
N LEU A 441 13.79 -12.34 5.55
CA LEU A 441 15.25 -12.28 5.49
C LEU A 441 15.72 -11.03 4.76
N ALA A 442 15.10 -10.74 3.61
CA ALA A 442 15.41 -9.58 2.77
C ALA A 442 14.17 -9.14 1.98
N GLY A 443 14.12 -7.88 1.58
CA GLY A 443 13.04 -7.35 0.77
C GLY A 443 13.50 -6.22 -0.14
N SER A 444 12.88 -6.14 -1.31
CA SER A 444 12.93 -4.96 -2.16
C SER A 444 12.14 -3.81 -1.52
N VAL A 445 12.42 -2.59 -1.97
CA VAL A 445 11.75 -1.38 -1.49
C VAL A 445 11.01 -0.74 -2.65
N VAL A 446 9.69 -0.72 -2.62
CA VAL A 446 8.89 0.05 -3.59
C VAL A 446 7.80 0.72 -2.78
N GLU A 447 7.94 2.03 -2.61
CA GLU A 447 7.01 2.79 -1.79
C GLU A 447 5.85 3.25 -2.66
N ASN A 448 4.67 2.69 -2.42
CA ASN A 448 3.46 3.30 -2.94
C ASN A 448 3.10 4.44 -1.99
N CYS A 449 2.72 5.61 -2.49
CA CYS A 449 2.36 6.76 -1.65
C CYS A 449 1.14 7.52 -2.16
N ASP A 450 0.16 6.73 -2.62
CA ASP A 450 -1.28 7.04 -2.73
C ASP A 450 -1.83 6.87 -4.15
N CYS A 451 -1.41 5.80 -4.84
CA CYS A 451 -2.29 5.12 -5.79
C CYS A 451 -3.00 3.98 -5.06
N GLY A 452 -3.97 4.32 -4.22
CA GLY A 452 -4.94 3.39 -3.66
C GLY A 452 -6.32 3.85 -4.09
N CYS A 453 -6.70 3.48 -5.32
CA CYS A 453 -8.01 3.70 -5.93
C CYS A 453 -8.36 5.18 -6.22
#